data_AF-A0A4S1F043-F1
#
_entry.id   AF-A0A4S1F043-F1
#
_cell.length_a   1.000
_cell.length_b   1.000
_cell.length_c   1.000
_cell.angle_alpha   90.00
_cell.angle_beta   90.00
_cell.angle_gamma   90.00
#
_symmetry.space_group_name_H-M   'P 1'
#
loop_
_entity.id
_entity.type
_entity.pdbx_description
1 polymer ?
#
loop_
_entity_poly.entity_id
_entity_poly.type
_entity_poly.pdbx_seq_one_letter_code
_entity_poly.pdbx_strand_id
1 'polypeptide(L)' 'MNTEAHYFLGVDGGGSGCRARLEDPQGVVLGQGLSGPATSRLGIEAAWALIAKAFGA' A
#
# COMPACT_ATOMS: atom_id res chain seq x y z
N MET A 1 28.24 -7.05 8.76
CA MET A 1 27.46 -6.43 7.67
C MET A 1 26.02 -6.37 8.15
N ASN A 2 25.45 -5.19 8.32
CA ASN A 2 24.02 -5.08 8.65
C ASN A 2 23.23 -5.54 7.43
N THR A 3 22.44 -6.60 7.61
CA THR A 3 21.60 -7.24 6.60
C THR A 3 20.18 -6.68 6.58
N GLU A 4 19.94 -5.50 7.16
CA GLU A 4 18.63 -4.87 7.08
C GLU A 4 18.38 -4.38 5.65
N ALA A 5 17.56 -5.14 4.92
CA ALA A 5 17.00 -4.69 3.66
C ALA A 5 15.94 -3.62 3.95
N HIS A 6 16.18 -2.40 3.47
CA HIS A 6 15.19 -1.33 3.50
C HIS A 6 14.20 -1.53 2.35
N TYR A 7 12.91 -1.40 2.64
CA TYR A 7 11.86 -1.42 1.64
C TYR A 7 10.97 -0.19 1.78
N PHE A 8 10.40 0.23 0.66
CA PHE A 8 9.48 1.35 0.58
C PHE A 8 8.10 0.84 0.19
N LEU A 9 7.07 1.21 0.96
CA LEU A 9 5.67 0.91 0.65
C LEU A 9 4.95 2.20 0.26
N GLY A 10 4.58 2.31 -1.01
CA GLY A 10 3.70 3.37 -1.50
C GLY A 10 2.25 2.94 -1.47
N VAL A 11 1.34 3.83 -1.05
CA VAL A 11 -0.12 3.60 -1.04
C VAL A 11 -0.82 4.71 -1.80
N ASP A 12 -1.64 4.33 -2.79
CA ASP A 12 -2.53 5.22 -3.54
C ASP A 12 -3.99 4.88 -3.20
N GLY A 13 -4.58 5.66 -2.28
CA GLY A 13 -5.92 5.46 -1.71
C GLY A 13 -7.02 6.22 -2.47
N GLY A 14 -7.31 5.81 -3.69
CA GLY A 14 -8.27 6.47 -4.57
C GLY A 14 -9.76 6.25 -4.22
N GLY A 15 -10.62 6.92 -5.00
CA GLY A 15 -12.08 6.84 -4.87
C GLY A 15 -12.74 5.62 -5.51
N SER A 16 -12.06 4.95 -6.44
CA SER A 16 -12.56 3.74 -7.15
C SER A 16 -11.80 2.47 -6.77
N GLY A 17 -10.57 2.60 -6.26
CA GLY A 17 -9.71 1.50 -5.85
C GLY A 17 -8.54 2.01 -5.03
N CYS A 18 -7.80 1.08 -4.43
CA CYS A 18 -6.57 1.38 -3.71
C CYS A 18 -5.46 0.43 -4.15
N ARG A 19 -4.23 0.95 -4.20
CA ARG A 19 -3.03 0.23 -4.65
C ARG A 19 -1.93 0.40 -3.63
N ALA A 20 -1.28 -0.71 -3.29
CA ALA A 20 -0.03 -0.69 -2.53
C ALA A 20 1.10 -1.26 -3.40
N ARG A 21 2.27 -0.62 -3.40
CA ARG A 21 3.44 -1.03 -4.18
C ARG A 21 4.65 -1.10 -3.25
N LEU A 22 5.35 -2.24 -3.27
CA LEU A 22 6.56 -2.47 -2.50
C LEU A 22 7.77 -2.35 -3.43
N GLU A 23 8.75 -1.54 -3.03
CA GLU A 23 9.97 -1.27 -3.78
C GLU A 23 11.21 -1.42 -2.90
N ASP A 24 12.33 -1.79 -3.51
CA ASP A 24 13.65 -1.71 -2.90
C ASP A 24 14.24 -0.28 -3.02
N PRO A 25 15.41 0.00 -2.40
CA PRO A 25 16.04 1.32 -2.48
C PRO A 25 16.57 1.72 -3.85
N GLN A 26 16.63 0.79 -4.80
CA GLN A 26 16.99 1.03 -6.18
C GLN A 26 15.74 1.33 -7.04
N GLY A 27 14.54 1.32 -6.44
CA GLY A 27 13.26 1.54 -7.12
C GLY A 27 12.73 0.31 -7.85
N VAL A 28 13.29 -0.88 -7.61
CA VAL A 28 12.80 -2.13 -8.19
C VAL A 28 11.51 -2.53 -7.50
N VAL A 29 10.48 -2.80 -8.30
CA VAL A 29 9.20 -3.29 -7.79
C VAL A 29 9.31 -4.73 -7.39
N LEU A 30 9.04 -4.99 -6.12
CA LEU A 30 9.03 -6.34 -5.56
C LEU A 30 7.63 -6.94 -5.57
N GLY A 31 6.60 -6.09 -5.48
CA GLY A 31 5.22 -6.54 -5.50
C GLY A 31 4.22 -5.38 -5.52
N GLN A 32 2.97 -5.73 -5.82
CA GLN A 32 1.85 -4.80 -5.81
C GLN A 32 0.58 -5.52 -5.38
N GLY A 33 -0.22 -4.88 -4.54
CA GLY A 33 -1.56 -5.34 -4.18
C GLY A 33 -2.63 -4.28 -4.50
N LEU A 34 -3.86 -4.77 -4.70
CA LEU A 34 -5.02 -3.96 -5.08
C LEU A 34 -6.19 -4.26 -4.14
N SER A 35 -6.99 -3.24 -3.88
CA SER A 35 -8.24 -3.37 -3.11
C SER A 35 -9.30 -2.39 -3.62
N GLY A 36 -10.43 -2.33 -2.91
CA GLY A 36 -11.51 -1.36 -3.15
C GLY A 36 -11.16 0.08 -2.73
N PRO A 37 -12.10 1.03 -2.89
CA PRO A 37 -11.93 2.44 -2.59
C PRO A 37 -11.43 2.71 -1.16
N ALA A 38 -10.37 3.51 -1.02
CA ALA A 38 -9.79 3.87 0.28
C ALA A 38 -9.77 5.39 0.53
N THR A 39 -10.66 6.13 -0.14
CA THR A 39 -10.81 7.56 0.09
C THR A 39 -11.29 7.88 1.51
N SER A 40 -10.73 8.93 2.12
CA SER A 40 -11.11 9.41 3.46
C SER A 40 -12.59 9.77 3.59
N ARG A 41 -13.30 10.03 2.48
CA ARG A 41 -14.75 10.27 2.47
C ARG A 41 -15.57 9.08 3.00
N LEU A 42 -15.01 7.86 2.99
CA LEU A 42 -15.65 6.67 3.56
C LEU A 42 -15.48 6.56 5.09
N GLY A 43 -14.72 7.47 5.69
CA GLY A 43 -14.32 7.40 7.10
C GLY A 43 -12.97 6.71 7.28
N ILE A 44 -12.29 7.05 8.38
CA ILE A 44 -10.91 6.60 8.65
C ILE A 44 -10.82 5.08 8.75
N GLU A 45 -11.73 4.45 9.51
CA GLU A 45 -11.73 3.00 9.72
C GLU A 45 -11.90 2.24 8.41
N ALA A 46 -12.89 2.62 7.60
CA ALA A 46 -13.14 2.00 6.30
C ALA A 46 -11.97 2.20 5.33
N ALA A 47 -11.44 3.44 5.24
CA ALA A 47 -10.28 3.72 4.41
C ALA A 47 -9.07 2.87 4.82
N TRP A 48 -8.81 2.76 6.13
CA TRP A 48 -7.70 1.97 6.66
C TRP A 48 -7.84 0.48 6.35
N ALA A 49 -9.05 -0.09 6.52
CA ALA A 49 -9.30 -1.49 6.18
C ALA A 49 -8.96 -1.82 4.72
N LEU A 50 -9.26 -0.90 3.80
CA LEU A 50 -8.94 -1.09 2.38
C LEU A 50 -7.43 -0.90 2.10
N ILE A 51 -6.76 0.05 2.76
CA ILE A 51 -5.30 0.19 2.67
C ILE A 51 -4.59 -1.08 3.17
N ALA A 52 -5.00 -1.60 4.34
CA ALA A 52 -4.46 -2.83 4.92
C ALA A 52 -4.63 -4.03 3.98
N LYS A 53 -5.82 -4.18 3.41
CA LYS A 53 -6.10 -5.20 2.40
C LYS A 53 -5.21 -5.07 1.16
N ALA A 54 -4.89 -3.84 0.74
CA ALA A 54 -4.03 -3.62 -0.43
C ALA A 54 -2.58 -4.05 -0.18
N PHE A 55 -2.03 -3.91 1.03
CA PHE A 55 -0.68 -4.37 1.35
C PHE A 55 -0.63 -5.77 1.99
N GLY A 56 -1.78 -6.41 2.23
CA GLY A 56 -1.88 -7.81 2.64
C GLY A 56 -1.90 -8.07 4.16
N ALA A 57 -2.38 -7.10 4.96
CA ALA A 57 -2.67 -7.32 6.39
C ALA A 57 -4.09 -7.83 6.66
#